data_AF-A0A4Y2W199-F1
#
_entry.id   AF-A0A4Y2W199-F1
#
_cell.length_a   1.000
_cell.length_b   1.000
_cell.length_c   1.000
_cell.angle_alpha   90.00
_cell.angle_beta   90.00
_cell.angle_gamma   90.00
#
_symmetry.space_group_name_H-M   'P 1'
#
loop_
_entity.id
_entity.type
_entity.pdbx_description
1 polymer ?
#
loop_
_entity_poly.entity_id
_entity_poly.type
_entity_poly.pdbx_seq_one_letter_code
_entity_poly.pdbx_strand_id
1 'polypeptide(L)'
;MYLPSNGSPFTANTWGYVAVHEKQEANRSATASHGELPRLPSREGRKKAKLKKEAKLERRADTRWERQIELLSRLLGVYDLITEDRECPSFPAETSAEVISAYERGRKAFVKDDCLVQLILVGNMDYSNVQLTAICTSAKSAGEKLLSVYEQSSDQRLDRLMEQLFS
;
A
#
# COMPACT_ATOMS: atom_id res chain seq x y z
N MET A 1 0.24 76.00 44.76
CA MET A 1 0.89 75.36 43.60
C MET A 1 1.49 74.05 44.05
N TYR A 2 1.01 72.92 43.55
CA TYR A 2 1.54 71.58 43.81
C TYR A 2 1.56 70.82 42.48
N LEU A 3 2.71 70.21 42.14
CA LEU A 3 2.92 69.38 40.96
C LEU A 3 2.31 67.97 41.15
N PRO A 4 1.84 67.30 40.09
CA PRO A 4 1.61 65.86 40.10
C PRO A 4 2.90 65.10 39.82
N SER A 5 3.22 64.12 40.66
CA SER A 5 4.30 63.15 40.43
C SER A 5 3.79 62.05 39.48
N ASN A 6 4.49 61.88 38.36
CA ASN A 6 4.20 60.87 37.36
C ASN A 6 4.44 59.47 37.93
N GLY A 7 3.42 58.61 37.80
CA GLY A 7 3.47 57.21 38.20
C GLY A 7 4.61 56.44 37.53
N SER A 8 5.25 55.58 38.33
CA SER A 8 6.22 54.59 37.88
C SER A 8 5.54 53.53 36.99
N PRO A 9 5.95 53.33 35.73
CA PRO A 9 5.53 52.16 34.97
C PRO A 9 6.40 50.98 35.39
N PHE A 10 5.77 50.13 36.19
CA PHE A 10 6.10 48.74 36.43
C PHE A 10 6.67 48.05 35.16
N THR A 11 7.78 47.36 35.37
CA THR A 11 8.57 46.58 34.41
C THR A 11 7.72 45.65 33.54
N ALA A 12 7.39 46.08 32.32
CA ALA A 12 6.60 45.28 31.36
C ALA A 12 7.36 44.88 30.09
N ASN A 13 8.64 45.23 29.93
CA ASN A 13 9.36 45.04 28.66
C ASN A 13 10.66 44.24 28.72
N THR A 14 11.07 43.73 29.88
CA THR A 14 12.32 42.97 30.02
C THR A 14 12.25 41.60 29.35
N TRP A 15 11.10 40.92 29.44
CA TRP A 15 10.89 39.59 28.86
C TRP A 15 10.81 39.63 27.32
N GLY A 16 10.25 40.70 26.75
CA GLY A 16 10.22 40.90 25.30
C GLY A 16 11.60 41.13 24.69
N TYR A 17 12.48 41.85 25.39
CA TYR A 17 13.85 42.08 24.95
C TYR A 17 14.69 40.79 24.99
N VAL A 18 14.56 40.00 26.06
CA VAL A 18 15.27 38.72 26.20
C VAL A 18 14.82 37.72 25.14
N ALA A 19 13.52 37.57 24.89
CA ALA A 19 13.00 36.64 23.89
C ALA A 19 13.42 37.01 22.45
N VAL A 20 13.46 38.31 22.12
CA VAL A 20 13.93 38.78 20.81
C VAL A 20 15.43 38.56 20.65
N HIS A 21 16.22 38.83 21.70
CA HIS A 21 17.67 38.67 21.67
C HIS A 21 18.08 37.19 21.58
N GLU A 22 17.44 36.31 22.36
CA GLU A 22 17.69 34.86 22.31
C GLU A 22 17.36 34.30 20.92
N LYS A 23 16.24 34.71 20.33
CA LYS A 23 15.86 34.30 18.97
C LYS A 23 16.83 34.81 17.91
N GLN A 24 17.35 36.03 18.08
CA GLN A 24 18.33 36.61 17.16
C GLN A 24 19.71 35.98 17.31
N GLU A 25 20.10 35.60 18.53
CA GLU A 25 21.36 34.91 18.84
C GLU A 25 21.34 33.45 18.36
N ALA A 26 20.19 32.77 18.47
CA ALA A 26 19.97 31.45 17.86
C ALA A 26 20.05 31.51 16.32
N ASN A 27 19.54 32.58 15.70
CA ASN A 27 19.65 32.78 14.26
C ASN A 27 21.10 33.12 13.82
N ARG A 28 21.83 33.87 14.65
CA ARG A 28 23.24 34.24 14.41
C ARG A 28 24.18 33.05 14.61
N SER A 29 23.92 32.19 15.60
CA SER A 29 24.68 30.95 15.82
C SER A 29 24.42 29.92 14.72
N ALA A 30 23.19 29.84 14.19
CA ALA A 30 22.86 29.01 13.04
C ALA A 30 23.56 29.46 11.74
N THR A 31 23.90 30.74 11.59
CA THR A 31 24.65 31.26 10.44
C THR A 31 26.17 31.21 10.61
N ALA A 32 26.67 31.27 11.85
CA ALA A 32 28.11 31.15 12.14
C ALA A 32 28.63 29.71 12.12
N SER A 33 27.75 28.71 12.34
CA SER A 33 28.06 27.29 12.14
C SER A 33 27.95 26.91 10.66
N HIS A 34 28.77 27.54 9.81
CA HIS A 34 28.95 27.08 8.43
C HIS A 34 29.89 25.86 8.38
N GLY A 35 29.59 24.81 9.15
CA GLY A 35 29.78 23.46 8.64
C GLY A 35 28.75 23.29 7.52
N GLU A 36 29.15 22.80 6.35
CA GLU A 36 28.28 22.70 5.17
C GLU A 36 26.83 22.38 5.55
N LEU A 37 25.92 23.34 5.32
CA LEU A 37 24.49 23.11 5.39
C LEU A 37 24.20 21.82 4.61
N PRO A 38 23.48 20.82 5.19
CA PRO A 38 23.07 19.65 4.44
C PRO A 38 22.37 20.17 3.19
N ARG A 39 22.98 19.95 2.01
CA ARG A 39 22.47 20.50 0.76
C ARG A 39 21.03 20.05 0.62
N LEU A 40 20.09 20.97 0.86
CA LEU A 40 18.69 20.67 0.71
C LEU A 40 18.51 20.22 -0.74
N PRO A 41 17.88 19.07 -0.98
CA PRO A 41 17.69 18.61 -2.35
C PRO A 41 17.01 19.72 -3.14
N SER A 42 17.54 19.99 -4.34
CA SER A 42 16.95 20.90 -5.32
C SER A 42 15.46 20.58 -5.52
N ARG A 43 14.68 21.49 -6.09
CA ARG A 43 13.26 21.23 -6.37
C ARG A 43 13.07 19.91 -7.13
N GLU A 44 13.89 19.64 -8.14
CA GLU A 44 13.99 18.34 -8.82
C GLU A 44 14.42 17.21 -7.86
N GLY A 45 15.41 17.43 -6.99
CA GLY A 45 15.85 16.44 -5.99
C GLY A 45 14.75 16.04 -5.00
N ARG A 46 13.92 16.99 -4.55
CA ARG A 46 12.75 16.71 -3.69
C ARG A 46 11.68 15.94 -4.42
N LYS A 47 11.40 16.29 -5.69
CA LYS A 47 10.46 15.55 -6.55
C LYS A 47 10.93 14.10 -6.74
N LYS A 48 12.20 13.89 -7.13
CA LYS A 48 12.78 12.55 -7.32
C LYS A 48 12.77 11.73 -6.01
N ALA A 49 13.07 12.35 -4.87
CA ALA A 49 13.01 11.67 -3.57
C ALA A 49 11.58 11.29 -3.14
N LYS A 50 10.59 12.14 -3.46
CA LYS A 50 9.17 11.88 -3.19
C LYS A 50 8.64 10.73 -4.05
N LEU A 51 8.90 10.76 -5.36
CA LEU A 51 8.54 9.69 -6.29
C LEU A 51 9.18 8.35 -5.89
N LYS A 52 10.46 8.36 -5.48
CA LYS A 52 11.13 7.14 -5.00
C LYS A 52 10.53 6.60 -3.70
N LYS A 53 10.04 7.47 -2.80
CA LYS A 53 9.34 7.04 -1.58
C LYS A 53 7.95 6.48 -1.91
N GLU A 54 7.20 7.13 -2.79
CA GLU A 54 5.88 6.69 -3.24
C GLU A 54 5.99 5.33 -3.94
N ALA A 55 6.90 5.17 -4.90
CA ALA A 55 7.16 3.89 -5.56
C ALA A 55 7.62 2.77 -4.60
N LYS A 56 8.29 3.11 -3.50
CA LYS A 56 8.70 2.14 -2.47
C LYS A 56 7.55 1.77 -1.53
N LEU A 57 6.69 2.73 -1.20
CA LEU A 57 5.49 2.49 -0.39
C LEU A 57 4.49 1.63 -1.17
N GLU A 58 4.36 1.89 -2.46
CA GLU A 58 3.42 1.21 -3.34
C GLU A 58 3.90 -0.20 -3.69
N ARG A 59 5.20 -0.42 -3.93
CA ARG A 59 5.77 -1.79 -4.01
C ARG A 59 5.55 -2.60 -2.73
N ARG A 60 5.59 -1.96 -1.57
CA ARG A 60 5.26 -2.62 -0.29
C ARG A 60 3.77 -2.95 -0.18
N ALA A 61 2.90 -2.09 -0.69
CA ALA A 61 1.47 -2.37 -0.77
C ALA A 61 1.19 -3.54 -1.73
N ASP A 62 1.92 -3.62 -2.84
CA ASP A 62 1.86 -4.73 -3.80
C ASP A 62 2.22 -6.07 -3.17
N THR A 63 3.36 -6.15 -2.47
CA THR A 63 3.75 -7.40 -1.78
C THR A 63 2.85 -7.76 -0.58
N ARG A 64 2.06 -6.79 -0.07
CA ARG A 64 1.21 -7.01 1.11
C ARG A 64 -0.03 -7.80 0.75
N TRP A 65 -0.71 -7.48 -0.34
CA TRP A 65 -1.95 -8.14 -0.73
C TRP A 65 -1.69 -9.59 -1.16
N GLU A 66 -0.61 -9.83 -1.91
CA GLU A 66 -0.15 -11.19 -2.27
C GLU A 66 0.10 -12.03 -1.01
N ARG A 67 0.86 -11.48 -0.06
CA ARG A 67 1.16 -12.18 1.20
C ARG A 67 -0.10 -12.44 2.04
N GLN A 68 -1.05 -11.52 2.02
CA GLN A 68 -2.31 -11.66 2.76
C GLN A 68 -3.18 -12.77 2.18
N ILE A 69 -3.30 -12.84 0.85
CA ILE A 69 -4.02 -13.93 0.17
C ILE A 69 -3.34 -15.26 0.43
N GLU A 70 -2.01 -15.33 0.30
CA GLU A 70 -1.25 -16.56 0.55
C GLU A 70 -1.53 -17.11 1.96
N LEU A 71 -1.44 -16.26 2.99
CA LEU A 71 -1.65 -16.68 4.37
C LEU A 71 -3.08 -17.10 4.66
N LEU A 72 -4.07 -16.36 4.15
CA LEU A 72 -5.49 -16.68 4.34
C LEU A 72 -5.87 -17.99 3.64
N SER A 73 -5.42 -18.18 2.40
CA SER A 73 -5.69 -19.39 1.63
C SER A 73 -4.99 -20.61 2.24
N ARG A 74 -3.78 -20.47 2.77
CA ARG A 74 -3.08 -21.55 3.51
C ARG A 74 -3.80 -21.92 4.81
N LEU A 75 -4.25 -20.92 5.58
CA LEU A 75 -5.00 -21.16 6.82
C LEU A 75 -6.26 -21.98 6.57
N LEU A 76 -6.92 -21.74 5.44
CA LEU A 76 -8.17 -22.39 5.05
C LEU A 76 -7.95 -23.67 4.22
N GLY A 77 -6.71 -24.01 3.87
CA GLY A 77 -6.37 -25.22 3.11
C GLY A 77 -6.83 -25.19 1.65
N VAL A 78 -6.92 -24.00 1.05
CA VAL A 78 -7.41 -23.79 -0.33
C VAL A 78 -6.38 -23.09 -1.24
N TYR A 79 -5.13 -23.01 -0.79
CA TYR A 79 -4.04 -22.37 -1.56
C TYR A 79 -3.65 -23.16 -2.81
N ASP A 80 -3.87 -24.47 -2.77
CA ASP A 80 -3.73 -25.40 -3.88
C ASP A 80 -4.59 -24.97 -5.07
N LEU A 81 -5.83 -24.49 -4.89
CA LEU A 81 -6.68 -24.02 -6.01
C LEU A 81 -6.14 -22.83 -6.81
N ILE A 82 -5.21 -22.05 -6.21
CA ILE A 82 -4.57 -20.90 -6.86
C ILE A 82 -3.24 -21.30 -7.51
N THR A 83 -2.52 -22.24 -6.90
CA THR A 83 -1.09 -22.48 -7.15
C THR A 83 -0.78 -23.87 -7.69
N GLU A 84 -1.56 -24.87 -7.28
CA GLU A 84 -1.47 -26.25 -7.74
C GLU A 84 -2.62 -26.50 -8.72
N ASP A 85 -2.43 -27.32 -9.75
CA ASP A 85 -3.46 -27.58 -10.77
C ASP A 85 -4.58 -28.49 -10.23
N ARG A 86 -5.22 -28.09 -9.13
CA ARG A 86 -6.42 -28.75 -8.63
C ARG A 86 -7.59 -28.38 -9.52
N GLU A 87 -7.99 -29.33 -10.35
CA GLU A 87 -9.11 -29.18 -11.26
C GLU A 87 -10.42 -29.72 -10.68
N CYS A 88 -11.53 -29.21 -11.22
CA CYS A 88 -12.85 -29.73 -10.91
C CYS A 88 -12.91 -31.21 -11.33
N PRO A 89 -13.37 -32.12 -10.44
CA PRO A 89 -13.48 -33.53 -10.79
C PRO A 89 -14.27 -33.73 -12.09
N SER A 90 -13.73 -34.52 -13.02
CA SER A 90 -14.44 -34.93 -14.24
C SER A 90 -15.48 -35.99 -13.94
N PHE A 91 -16.54 -36.04 -14.74
CA PHE A 91 -17.58 -37.06 -14.59
C PHE A 91 -16.96 -38.47 -14.71
N PRO A 92 -17.25 -39.40 -13.79
CA PRO A 92 -16.62 -40.72 -13.77
C PRO A 92 -17.11 -41.58 -14.95
N ALA A 93 -16.21 -42.43 -15.47
CA ALA A 93 -16.56 -43.41 -16.52
C ALA A 93 -17.40 -44.56 -15.96
N GLU A 94 -17.19 -44.92 -14.69
CA GLU A 94 -18.01 -45.89 -13.97
C GLU A 94 -19.26 -45.24 -13.40
N THR A 95 -20.41 -45.88 -13.64
CA THR A 95 -21.72 -45.41 -13.23
C THR A 95 -22.25 -46.12 -11.98
N SER A 96 -21.34 -46.71 -11.18
CA SER A 96 -21.75 -47.30 -9.90
C SER A 96 -22.26 -46.20 -8.96
N ALA A 97 -23.29 -46.52 -8.18
CA ALA A 97 -23.92 -45.54 -7.29
C ALA A 97 -22.92 -44.95 -6.27
N GLU A 98 -21.96 -45.76 -5.82
CA GLU A 98 -20.91 -45.34 -4.89
C GLU A 98 -19.96 -44.33 -5.54
N VAL A 99 -19.51 -44.59 -6.77
CA VAL A 99 -18.61 -43.71 -7.52
C VAL A 99 -19.31 -42.39 -7.88
N ILE A 100 -20.58 -42.44 -8.28
CA ILE A 100 -21.38 -41.23 -8.53
C ILE A 100 -21.53 -40.40 -7.25
N SER A 101 -21.82 -41.04 -6.11
CA SER A 101 -21.95 -40.33 -4.82
C SER A 101 -20.63 -39.72 -4.34
N ALA A 102 -19.49 -40.36 -4.62
CA ALA A 102 -18.17 -39.84 -4.32
C ALA A 102 -17.85 -38.64 -5.22
N TYR A 103 -18.15 -38.74 -6.52
CA TYR A 103 -18.02 -37.65 -7.48
C TYR A 103 -18.84 -36.43 -7.07
N GLU A 104 -20.12 -36.59 -6.74
CA GLU A 104 -20.98 -35.47 -6.34
C GLU A 104 -20.49 -34.78 -5.06
N ARG A 105 -20.05 -35.57 -4.08
CA ARG A 105 -19.43 -35.03 -2.85
C ARG A 105 -18.16 -34.25 -3.15
N GLY A 106 -17.26 -34.81 -3.97
CA GLY A 106 -16.02 -34.16 -4.38
C GLY A 106 -16.27 -32.87 -5.14
N ARG A 107 -17.20 -32.89 -6.11
CA ARG A 107 -17.58 -31.70 -6.89
C ARG A 107 -18.17 -30.60 -6.00
N LYS A 108 -19.05 -30.96 -5.05
CA LYS A 108 -19.63 -29.99 -4.12
C LYS A 108 -18.58 -29.37 -3.21
N ALA A 109 -17.62 -30.17 -2.72
CA ALA A 109 -16.50 -29.67 -1.93
C ALA A 109 -15.62 -28.72 -2.75
N PHE A 110 -15.27 -29.11 -3.98
CA PHE A 110 -14.49 -28.27 -4.89
C PHE A 110 -15.16 -26.91 -5.15
N VAL A 111 -16.46 -26.89 -5.49
CA VAL A 111 -17.18 -25.63 -5.74
C VAL A 111 -17.20 -24.74 -4.50
N LYS A 112 -17.33 -25.32 -3.31
CA LYS A 112 -17.26 -24.56 -2.06
C LYS A 112 -15.88 -23.93 -1.85
N ASP A 113 -14.83 -24.71 -2.07
CA ASP A 113 -13.45 -24.24 -1.90
C ASP A 113 -13.11 -23.16 -2.96
N ASP A 114 -13.55 -23.33 -4.21
CA ASP A 114 -13.40 -22.35 -5.28
C ASP A 114 -14.14 -21.03 -4.96
N CYS A 115 -15.38 -21.09 -4.47
CA CYS A 115 -16.11 -19.91 -4.00
C CYS A 115 -15.41 -19.23 -2.81
N LEU A 116 -14.82 -20.01 -1.89
CA LEU A 116 -14.08 -19.46 -0.75
C LEU A 116 -12.86 -18.67 -1.22
N VAL A 117 -12.11 -19.21 -2.18
CA VAL A 117 -10.97 -18.52 -2.77
C VAL A 117 -11.42 -17.26 -3.51
N GLN A 118 -12.46 -17.34 -4.35
CA GLN A 118 -13.01 -16.16 -5.02
C GLN A 118 -13.43 -15.07 -4.02
N LEU A 119 -14.01 -15.45 -2.87
CA LEU A 119 -14.36 -14.51 -1.81
C LEU A 119 -13.12 -13.89 -1.13
N ILE A 120 -12.05 -14.67 -0.89
CA ILE A 120 -10.79 -14.15 -0.35
C ILE A 120 -10.18 -13.16 -1.33
N LEU A 121 -10.17 -13.48 -2.63
CA LEU A 121 -9.67 -12.56 -3.65
C LEU A 121 -10.51 -11.28 -3.64
N VAL A 122 -11.84 -11.37 -3.83
CA VAL A 122 -12.74 -10.21 -3.90
C VAL A 122 -12.75 -9.38 -2.62
N GLY A 123 -12.76 -10.02 -1.45
CA GLY A 123 -12.82 -9.33 -0.16
C GLY A 123 -11.56 -8.56 0.22
N ASN A 124 -10.43 -8.85 -0.44
CA ASN A 124 -9.14 -8.17 -0.20
C ASN A 124 -8.77 -7.21 -1.34
N MET A 125 -9.68 -6.99 -2.30
CA MET A 125 -9.45 -6.17 -3.47
C MET A 125 -10.12 -4.80 -3.40
N ASP A 126 -9.54 -3.84 -4.14
CA ASP A 126 -10.19 -2.57 -4.44
C ASP A 126 -11.36 -2.75 -5.42
N TYR A 127 -12.34 -1.85 -5.36
CA TYR A 127 -13.56 -1.90 -6.17
C TYR A 127 -13.32 -2.07 -7.69
N SER A 128 -12.25 -1.46 -8.20
CA SER A 128 -11.82 -1.57 -9.61
C SER A 128 -11.50 -3.02 -10.00
N ASN A 129 -10.86 -3.79 -9.11
CA ASN A 129 -10.43 -5.16 -9.37
C ASN A 129 -11.57 -6.17 -9.16
N VAL A 130 -12.56 -5.84 -8.33
CA VAL A 130 -13.80 -6.62 -8.18
C VAL A 130 -14.57 -6.69 -9.51
N GLN A 131 -14.67 -5.58 -10.25
CA GLN A 131 -15.34 -5.61 -11.56
C GLN A 131 -14.59 -6.46 -12.59
N LEU A 132 -13.25 -6.45 -12.55
CA LEU A 132 -12.42 -7.22 -13.47
C LEU A 132 -12.54 -8.74 -13.27
N THR A 133 -12.82 -9.16 -12.04
CA THR A 133 -13.01 -10.57 -11.67
C THR A 133 -14.46 -11.04 -11.76
N ALA A 134 -15.43 -10.14 -11.96
CA ALA A 134 -16.84 -10.48 -12.10
C ALA A 134 -17.16 -11.39 -13.29
N ILE A 135 -16.28 -11.40 -14.30
CA ILE A 135 -16.39 -12.27 -15.49
C ILE A 135 -15.66 -13.60 -15.34
N CYS A 136 -14.92 -13.80 -14.25
CA CYS A 136 -14.18 -15.03 -13.99
C CYS A 136 -15.14 -16.09 -13.45
N THR A 137 -15.08 -17.29 -14.02
CA THR A 137 -15.91 -18.43 -13.61
C THR A 137 -15.26 -19.31 -12.54
N SER A 138 -13.97 -19.10 -12.28
CA SER A 138 -13.19 -19.84 -11.29
C SER A 138 -12.22 -18.93 -10.55
N ALA A 139 -11.81 -19.36 -9.36
CA ALA A 139 -10.77 -18.74 -8.56
C ALA A 139 -9.44 -18.62 -9.31
N LYS A 140 -9.07 -19.66 -10.06
CA LYS A 140 -7.85 -19.69 -10.87
C LYS A 140 -7.84 -18.59 -11.93
N SER A 141 -8.91 -18.48 -12.72
CA SER A 141 -9.03 -17.43 -13.74
C SER A 141 -9.05 -16.03 -13.13
N ALA A 142 -9.69 -15.86 -11.98
CA ALA A 142 -9.67 -14.60 -11.24
C ALA A 142 -8.26 -14.25 -10.76
N GLY A 143 -7.53 -15.20 -10.17
CA GLY A 143 -6.16 -15.02 -9.69
C GLY A 143 -5.19 -14.66 -10.82
N GLU A 144 -5.21 -15.41 -11.92
CA GLU A 144 -4.37 -15.14 -13.10
C GLU A 144 -4.63 -13.77 -13.71
N LYS A 145 -5.91 -13.37 -13.80
CA LYS A 145 -6.29 -12.06 -14.34
C LYS A 145 -5.79 -10.92 -13.45
N LEU A 146 -5.83 -11.10 -12.14
CA LEU A 146 -5.31 -10.12 -11.20
C LEU A 146 -3.80 -10.01 -11.27
N LEU A 147 -3.10 -11.14 -11.29
CA LEU A 147 -1.65 -11.16 -11.48
C LEU A 147 -1.24 -10.38 -12.73
N SER A 148 -1.92 -10.62 -13.86
CA SER A 148 -1.66 -9.89 -15.10
C SER A 148 -1.91 -8.37 -14.98
N VAL A 149 -2.97 -7.94 -14.30
CA VAL A 149 -3.26 -6.51 -14.08
C VAL A 149 -2.19 -5.87 -13.20
N TYR A 150 -1.78 -6.54 -12.13
CA TYR A 150 -0.75 -6.03 -11.23
C TYR A 150 0.61 -5.93 -11.94
N GLU A 151 1.02 -6.96 -12.68
CA GLU A 151 2.24 -6.94 -13.52
C GLU A 151 2.21 -5.81 -14.54
N GLN A 152 1.13 -5.71 -15.34
CA GLN A 152 1.00 -4.67 -16.36
C GLN A 152 0.98 -3.25 -15.76
N SER A 153 0.31 -3.08 -14.61
CA SER A 153 0.28 -1.80 -13.92
C SER A 153 1.67 -1.42 -13.39
N SER A 154 2.44 -2.40 -12.89
CA SER A 154 3.81 -2.20 -12.43
C SER A 154 4.71 -1.76 -13.57
N ASP A 155 4.61 -2.39 -14.75
CA ASP A 155 5.41 -2.04 -15.93
C ASP A 155 5.10 -0.64 -16.45
N GLN A 156 3.81 -0.31 -16.62
CA GLN A 156 3.41 1.05 -17.01
C GLN A 156 3.85 2.12 -16.01
N ARG A 157 3.94 1.76 -14.72
CA ARG A 157 4.41 2.65 -13.66
C ARG A 157 5.92 2.79 -13.68
N LEU A 158 6.66 1.71 -13.97
CA LEU A 158 8.11 1.76 -14.20
C LEU A 158 8.44 2.62 -15.42
N ASP A 159 7.72 2.46 -16.53
CA ASP A 159 7.92 3.27 -17.74
C ASP A 159 7.72 4.76 -17.46
N ARG A 160 6.63 5.13 -16.76
CA ARG A 160 6.41 6.54 -16.34
C ARG A 160 7.50 7.05 -15.40
N LEU A 161 7.98 6.21 -14.48
CA LEU A 161 9.09 6.59 -13.60
C LEU A 161 10.38 6.77 -14.38
N MET A 162 10.65 5.91 -15.36
CA MET A 162 11.82 6.01 -16.25
C MET A 162 11.74 7.28 -17.09
N GLU A 163 10.60 7.59 -17.71
CA GLU A 163 10.37 8.84 -18.43
C GLU A 163 10.57 10.07 -17.54
N GLN A 164 10.12 10.05 -16.28
CA GLN A 164 10.30 11.17 -15.33
C GLN A 164 11.72 11.28 -14.77
N LEU A 165 12.48 10.18 -14.72
CA LEU A 165 13.85 10.21 -14.20
C LEU A 165 14.85 10.69 -15.26
N PHE A 166 14.58 10.36 -16.53
CA PHE A 166 15.45 10.54 -17.68
C PHE A 166 14.95 11.57 -18.72
N SER A 167 13.77 12.19 -18.53
CA SER A 167 13.46 13.52 -19.09
C SER A 167 14.15 14.63 -18.30
#